data_AF-A0A3C1YRN0-F1
#
_entry.id   AF-A0A3C1YRN0-F1
#
_cell.length_a   1.000
_cell.length_b   1.000
_cell.length_c   1.000
_cell.angle_alpha   90.00
_cell.angle_beta   90.00
_cell.angle_gamma   90.00
#
_symmetry.space_group_name_H-M   'P 1'
#
loop_
_entity.id
_entity.type
_entity.pdbx_description
1 polymer ?
#
loop_
_entity_poly.entity_id
_entity_poly.type
_entity_poly.pdbx_seq_one_letter_code
_entity_poly.pdbx_strand_id
1 'polypeptide(L)'
;MKIALVHDWLTGMRGGEKCLEVLCELFPDAPIYTLLHNKGTMSPQIESKKIFTSFINNLPAKQKQYRKYLPLFPFAIAQFDLTEYDLVISTSR
;
A
#
# COMPACT_ATOMS: atom_id res chain seq x y z
N MET A 1 -14.55 -15.04 -1.79
CA MET A 1 -14.62 -13.57 -1.75
C MET A 1 -13.21 -13.03 -1.93
N LYS A 2 -12.94 -12.29 -3.01
CA LYS A 2 -11.65 -11.67 -3.31
C LYS A 2 -11.57 -10.32 -2.62
N ILE A 3 -10.53 -10.11 -1.82
CA ILE A 3 -10.37 -8.89 -1.01
C ILE A 3 -9.06 -8.22 -1.39
N ALA A 4 -9.06 -6.90 -1.53
CA ALA A 4 -7.85 -6.10 -1.68
C ALA A 4 -7.70 -5.13 -0.49
N LEU A 5 -6.47 -4.99 -0.01
CA LEU A 5 -6.12 -3.98 0.99
C LEU A 5 -5.45 -2.81 0.27
N VAL A 6 -5.92 -1.59 0.50
CA VAL A 6 -5.31 -0.37 -0.04
C VAL A 6 -4.77 0.46 1.11
N HIS A 7 -3.51 0.86 1.02
CA HIS A 7 -2.83 1.68 2.02
C HIS A 7 -1.94 2.74 1.37
N ASP A 8 -2.00 3.98 1.82
CA ASP A 8 -1.39 5.14 1.13
C ASP A 8 0.10 4.93 0.82
N TRP A 9 0.91 4.62 1.83
CA TRP A 9 2.33 4.37 1.68
C TRP A 9 2.88 3.46 2.80
N LEU A 10 3.77 2.56 2.43
CA LEU A 10 4.49 1.65 3.32
C LEU A 10 5.92 2.13 3.51
N THR A 11 6.12 3.13 4.38
CA THR A 11 7.43 3.79 4.57
C THR A 11 8.06 3.61 5.95
N GLY A 12 7.29 3.16 6.94
CA GLY A 12 7.76 2.71 8.25
C GLY A 12 6.59 2.34 9.17
N MET A 13 6.83 1.48 10.16
CA MET A 13 5.78 1.06 11.10
C MET A 13 5.33 2.20 12.02
N ARG A 14 4.07 2.64 11.86
CA ARG A 14 3.36 3.51 12.79
C ARG A 14 1.96 2.90 13.04
N GLY A 15 1.09 3.58 13.78
CA GLY A 15 -0.27 3.07 14.09
C GLY A 15 -1.21 2.68 12.92
N GLY A 16 -1.10 3.23 11.71
CA GLY A 16 -1.95 2.86 10.57
C GLY A 16 -1.46 1.56 9.93
N GLU A 17 -0.15 1.36 9.95
CA GLU A 17 0.51 0.11 9.58
C GLU A 17 0.21 -0.98 10.62
N LYS A 18 0.03 -0.64 11.91
CA LYS A 18 -0.52 -1.57 12.91
C LYS A 18 -1.96 -1.99 12.59
N CYS A 19 -2.81 -1.08 12.12
CA CYS A 19 -4.14 -1.45 11.64
C CYS A 19 -4.06 -2.34 10.40
N LEU A 20 -3.19 -2.00 9.45
CA LEU A 20 -2.95 -2.80 8.25
C LEU A 20 -2.45 -4.21 8.59
N GLU A 21 -1.61 -4.34 9.61
CA GLU A 21 -1.11 -5.63 10.11
C GLU A 21 -2.25 -6.52 10.60
N VAL A 22 -3.18 -5.98 11.40
CA VAL A 22 -4.39 -6.71 11.82
C VAL A 22 -5.26 -7.09 10.60
N LEU A 23 -5.42 -6.21 9.62
CA LEU A 23 -6.12 -6.54 8.38
C LEU A 23 -5.42 -7.65 7.59
N CYS A 24 -4.09 -7.69 7.62
CA CYS A 24 -3.30 -8.75 7.01
C CYS A 24 -3.51 -10.10 7.71
N GLU A 25 -3.72 -10.11 9.03
CA GLU A 25 -4.07 -11.31 9.80
C GLU A 25 -5.49 -11.79 9.50
N LEU A 26 -6.45 -10.87 9.44
CA LEU A 26 -7.85 -11.17 9.12
C LEU A 26 -8.03 -11.66 7.68
N PHE A 27 -7.23 -11.13 6.75
CA PHE A 27 -7.30 -11.43 5.32
C PHE A 27 -5.93 -11.95 4.83
N PRO A 28 -5.58 -13.21 5.14
CA PRO A 28 -4.27 -13.80 4.85
C PRO A 28 -3.92 -13.79 3.36
N ASP A 29 -4.91 -13.93 2.47
CA ASP A 29 -4.69 -14.01 1.03
C ASP A 29 -4.84 -12.66 0.31
N ALA A 30 -5.24 -11.59 1.02
CA ALA A 30 -5.49 -10.30 0.41
C ALA A 30 -4.16 -9.62 0.02
N PRO A 31 -3.97 -9.23 -1.26
CA PRO A 31 -2.84 -8.41 -1.65
C PRO A 31 -2.99 -6.98 -1.15
N ILE A 32 -1.85 -6.29 -1.05
CA ILE A 32 -1.78 -4.89 -0.65
C ILE A 32 -1.47 -4.04 -1.88
N TYR A 33 -2.23 -2.97 -2.07
CA TYR A 33 -1.98 -1.93 -3.05
C TYR A 33 -1.54 -0.66 -2.32
N THR A 34 -0.42 -0.09 -2.74
CA THR A 34 0.14 1.11 -2.11
C THR A 34 0.86 2.01 -3.09
N LEU A 35 0.89 3.33 -2.86
CA LEU A 35 1.58 4.23 -3.76
C LEU A 35 3.10 4.04 -3.69
N LEU A 36 3.62 3.78 -2.49
CA LEU A 36 5.05 3.75 -2.17
C LEU A 36 5.34 2.61 -1.20
N HIS A 37 6.42 1.86 -1.43
CA HIS A 37 6.91 0.87 -0.50
C HIS A 37 8.43 0.95 -0.34
N ASN A 38 8.87 1.11 0.91
CA ASN A 38 10.24 0.94 1.32
C ASN A 38 10.40 -0.48 1.88
N LYS A 39 10.91 -1.40 1.06
CA LYS A 39 11.14 -2.80 1.46
C LYS A 39 11.97 -2.88 2.74
N GLY A 40 11.52 -3.72 3.69
CA GLY A 40 12.18 -3.93 4.98
C GLY A 40 11.85 -2.89 6.04
N THR A 41 10.91 -1.97 5.77
CA THR A 41 10.43 -0.98 6.75
C THR A 41 9.13 -1.38 7.42
N MET A 42 8.43 -2.39 6.88
CA MET A 42 7.20 -2.94 7.43
C MET A 42 7.48 -4.17 8.31
N SER A 43 6.46 -4.65 9.02
CA SER A 43 6.56 -5.89 9.77
C SER A 43 6.70 -7.11 8.85
N PRO A 44 7.23 -8.24 9.35
CA PRO A 44 7.35 -9.47 8.56
C PRO A 44 6.01 -9.94 7.97
N GLN A 45 4.91 -9.72 8.71
CA GLN A 45 3.56 -10.07 8.26
C GLN A 45 3.17 -9.28 7.02
N ILE A 46 3.36 -7.96 7.02
CA ILE A 46 3.09 -7.11 5.86
C ILE A 46 4.05 -7.43 4.71
N GLU A 47 5.35 -7.58 4.97
CA GLU A 47 6.35 -7.86 3.94
C GLU A 47 6.15 -9.23 3.26
N SER A 48 5.50 -10.18 3.94
CA SER A 48 5.16 -11.49 3.36
C SER A 48 4.02 -11.44 2.34
N LYS A 49 3.28 -10.32 2.27
CA LYS A 49 2.15 -10.16 1.36
C LYS A 49 2.60 -9.87 -0.06
N LYS A 50 1.70 -10.13 -1.01
CA LYS A 50 1.83 -9.62 -2.37
C LYS A 50 1.55 -8.11 -2.35
N ILE A 51 2.59 -7.30 -2.51
CA ILE A 51 2.50 -5.84 -2.50
C ILE A 51 2.61 -5.31 -3.94
N PHE A 52 1.57 -4.62 -4.39
CA PHE A 52 1.52 -3.87 -5.64
C PHE A 52 1.79 -2.40 -5.38
N THR A 53 2.75 -1.84 -6.11
CA THR A 53 3.15 -0.44 -5.97
C THR A 53 2.81 0.35 -7.22
N SER A 54 2.47 1.64 -7.05
CA SER A 54 2.28 2.54 -8.19
C SER A 54 3.59 2.85 -8.93
N PHE A 55 3.49 3.49 -10.11
CA PHE A 55 4.66 3.97 -10.85
C PHE A 55 5.53 4.95 -10.04
N ILE A 56 4.95 5.66 -9.07
CA ILE A 56 5.66 6.61 -8.19
C ILE A 56 6.75 5.90 -7.38
N ASN A 57 6.56 4.62 -7.08
CA ASN A 57 7.54 3.81 -6.36
C ASN A 57 8.89 3.64 -7.10
N ASN A 58 8.91 3.88 -8.40
CA ASN A 58 10.11 3.79 -9.24
C ASN A 58 10.74 5.17 -9.52
N LEU A 59 10.14 6.26 -9.04
CA LEU A 59 10.69 7.61 -9.21
C LEU A 59 11.91 7.85 -8.31
N PRO A 60 12.88 8.69 -8.75
CA PRO A 60 14.09 8.94 -8.00
C PRO A 60 13.80 9.59 -6.64
N ALA A 61 14.68 9.33 -5.67
CA ALA A 61 14.61 9.93 -4.33
C ALA A 61 13.25 9.82 -3.60
N LYS A 62 12.45 8.78 -3.89
CA LYS A 62 11.10 8.59 -3.32
C LYS A 62 11.01 8.77 -1.80
N GLN A 63 12.02 8.31 -1.06
CA GLN A 63 12.05 8.42 0.41
C GLN A 63 12.23 9.86 0.91
N LYS A 64 13.03 10.67 0.20
CA LYS A 64 13.35 12.05 0.59
C LYS A 64 12.42 13.07 -0.07
N GLN A 65 11.79 12.71 -1.19
CA GLN A 65 11.04 13.63 -2.04
C GLN A 65 9.59 13.22 -2.29
N TYR A 66 9.00 12.26 -1.55
CA TYR A 66 7.60 11.85 -1.76
C TYR A 66 6.61 13.02 -1.78
N ARG A 67 6.88 14.08 -1.01
CA ARG A 67 6.06 15.31 -1.00
C ARG A 67 6.01 16.02 -2.36
N LYS A 68 7.07 15.94 -3.16
CA LYS A 68 7.08 16.49 -4.53
C LYS A 68 6.18 15.70 -5.47
N TYR A 69 5.88 14.45 -5.13
CA TYR A 69 5.02 13.57 -5.91
C TYR A 69 3.55 13.63 -5.47
N LEU A 70 3.20 14.40 -4.43
CA LEU A 70 1.81 14.58 -3.98
C LEU A 70 0.83 14.93 -5.12
N PRO A 71 1.15 15.82 -6.07
CA PRO A 71 0.24 16.12 -7.19
C PRO A 71 -0.04 14.91 -8.10
N LEU A 72 0.85 13.91 -8.11
CA LEU A 72 0.71 12.69 -8.91
C LEU A 72 -0.08 11.59 -8.19
N PHE A 73 -0.32 11.72 -6.87
CA PHE A 73 -0.96 10.67 -6.08
C PHE A 73 -2.38 10.33 -6.54
N PRO A 74 -3.26 11.30 -6.85
CA PRO A 74 -4.60 11.00 -7.36
C PRO A 74 -4.57 10.23 -8.68
N PHE A 75 -3.60 10.54 -9.55
CA PHE A 75 -3.43 9.83 -10.80
C PHE A 75 -2.87 8.42 -10.57
N ALA A 76 -1.89 8.27 -9.69
CA ALA A 76 -1.28 6.98 -9.38
C ALA A 76 -2.22 5.99 -8.70
N ILE A 77 -3.09 6.45 -7.78
CA ILE A 77 -4.08 5.58 -7.13
C ILE A 77 -5.16 5.12 -8.12
N ALA A 78 -5.57 6.00 -9.05
CA ALA A 78 -6.60 5.69 -10.05
C ALA A 78 -6.15 4.66 -11.09
N GLN A 79 -4.86 4.39 -11.21
CA GLN A 79 -4.33 3.36 -12.11
C GLN A 79 -4.45 1.94 -11.55
N PHE A 80 -4.74 1.77 -10.26
CA PHE A 80 -4.94 0.44 -9.71
C PHE A 80 -6.27 -0.13 -10.21
N ASP A 81 -6.17 -1.21 -11.00
CA ASP A 81 -7.34 -2.01 -11.35
C ASP A 81 -7.72 -2.91 -10.17
N LEU A 82 -8.88 -2.60 -9.59
CA LEU A 82 -9.46 -3.34 -8.47
C LEU A 82 -10.80 -3.99 -8.85
N THR A 83 -11.15 -4.02 -10.14
CA THR A 83 -12.46 -4.49 -10.62
C THR A 83 -12.71 -5.98 -10.34
N GLU A 84 -11.64 -6.77 -10.18
CA GLU A 84 -11.72 -8.20 -9.87
C GLU A 84 -12.00 -8.52 -8.39
N TYR A 85 -12.02 -7.53 -7.50
CA TYR A 85 -12.22 -7.74 -6.06
C TYR A 85 -13.67 -7.49 -5.63
N ASP A 86 -14.18 -8.37 -4.77
CA ASP A 86 -15.52 -8.26 -4.19
C ASP A 86 -15.57 -7.21 -3.07
N LEU A 87 -14.43 -6.97 -2.40
CA LEU A 87 -14.29 -6.02 -1.31
C LEU A 87 -12.92 -5.32 -1.37
N VAL A 88 -12.94 -3.99 -1.25
CA VAL A 88 -11.74 -3.17 -1.13
C VAL A 88 -11.76 -2.50 0.24
N ILE A 89 -10.73 -2.75 1.05
CA ILE A 89 -10.55 -2.09 2.35
C ILE A 89 -9.46 -1.03 2.18
N SER A 90 -9.86 0.23 2.19
CA SER A 90 -8.94 1.36 2.14
C SER A 90 -8.65 1.86 3.56
N THR A 91 -7.37 1.99 3.87
CA THR A 91 -6.90 2.58 5.12
C THR A 91 -5.95 3.71 4.79
N SER A 92 -6.33 4.93 5.16
CA SER A 92 -5.54 6.13 4.95
C SER A 92 -5.12 6.76 6.28
N ARG A 93 -4.09 7.61 6.24
CA ARG A 93 -3.42 8.08 7.45
C ARG A 93 -3.01 9.54 7.43
#